data_AF-A0A9N9V8E0-F1
#
_entry.id   AF-A0A9N9V8E0-F1
#
_cell.length_a   1.000
_cell.length_b   1.000
_cell.length_c   1.000
_cell.angle_alpha   90.00
_cell.angle_beta   90.00
_cell.angle_gamma   90.00
#
_symmetry.space_group_name_H-M   'P 1'
#
loop_
_entity.id
_entity.type
_entity.pdbx_description
1 polymer ?
#
loop_
_entity_poly.entity_id
_entity_poly.type
_entity_poly.pdbx_seq_one_letter_code
_entity_poly.pdbx_strand_id
1 'polypeptide(L)'
;MKLGPLYVLLFGISPAACSFSLDVVGGQSSLSPTTSDACRSAYLAPIDCEETLLQLASSGLFMFSERDPLELTCTDTCKEALDKYVQNVKGACTAPGDRAMLKDKAVGVPQPPVEVVGEIFRYIFAWGCAKDGEKWCYKRYGYGHPYYAKSDFPCTAVCPVKAMEAAHEYPGSDFLFKTHKLSMQSPWWRNLYADGWQTVLKCRGDGLSSTDDSAAQIAMGSSSVHTRRS
;
A
#
# COMPACT_ATOMS: atom_id res chain seq x y z
N MET A 1 -27.91 11.77 52.73
CA MET A 1 -27.71 12.05 51.30
C MET A 1 -26.53 11.21 50.82
N LYS A 2 -26.77 10.17 50.00
CA LYS A 2 -25.71 9.31 49.46
C LYS A 2 -25.35 9.83 48.06
N LEU A 3 -24.12 10.31 47.88
CA LEU A 3 -23.57 10.64 46.57
C LEU A 3 -23.37 9.34 45.78
N GLY A 4 -24.00 9.25 44.61
CA GLY A 4 -23.80 8.16 43.65
C GLY A 4 -22.49 8.32 42.88
N PRO A 5 -21.93 7.24 42.33
CA PRO A 5 -20.63 7.26 41.67
C PRO A 5 -20.72 7.97 40.31
N LEU A 6 -19.81 8.91 40.10
CA LEU A 6 -19.57 9.61 38.85
C LEU A 6 -18.93 8.62 37.87
N TYR A 7 -19.66 8.17 36.86
CA TYR A 7 -19.09 7.41 35.74
C TYR A 7 -18.27 8.36 34.87
N VAL A 8 -16.94 8.30 35.01
CA VAL A 8 -16.01 8.95 34.09
C VAL A 8 -15.95 8.10 32.82
N LEU A 9 -16.65 8.53 31.77
CA LEU A 9 -16.44 8.04 30.41
C LEU A 9 -15.04 8.48 29.97
N LEU A 10 -14.06 7.59 30.14
CA LEU A 10 -12.76 7.69 29.50
C LEU A 10 -12.96 7.46 28.00
N PHE A 11 -13.30 8.52 27.27
CA PHE A 11 -12.98 8.57 25.86
C PHE A 11 -11.46 8.59 25.79
N GLY A 12 -10.87 7.43 25.43
CA GLY A 12 -9.47 7.37 25.04
C GLY A 12 -9.28 8.36 23.90
N ILE A 13 -8.66 9.49 24.20
CA ILE A 13 -8.17 10.42 23.20
C ILE A 13 -6.96 9.70 22.60
N SER A 14 -7.20 8.82 21.63
CA SER A 14 -6.15 8.43 20.71
C SER A 14 -5.59 9.74 20.13
N PRO A 15 -4.26 9.94 20.14
CA PRO A 15 -3.70 11.06 19.38
C PRO A 15 -4.31 10.97 17.99
N ALA A 16 -4.89 12.07 17.49
CA ALA A 16 -5.50 12.10 16.18
C ALA A 16 -4.48 11.53 15.20
N ALA A 17 -4.70 10.29 14.75
CA ALA A 17 -3.92 9.72 13.69
C ALA A 17 -4.09 10.70 12.53
N CYS A 18 -3.00 11.25 12.01
CA CYS A 18 -3.08 11.98 10.77
C CYS A 18 -3.79 11.04 9.78
N SER A 19 -4.92 11.47 9.26
CA SER A 19 -5.70 10.70 8.29
C SER A 19 -5.70 11.49 7.00
N PHE A 20 -5.44 10.83 5.88
CA PHE A 20 -5.66 11.45 4.57
C PHE A 20 -6.94 10.93 3.93
N SER A 21 -7.49 11.69 2.99
CA SER A 21 -8.61 11.28 2.15
C SER A 21 -8.31 11.64 0.70
N LEU A 22 -8.86 10.86 -0.22
CA LEU A 22 -8.76 11.13 -1.66
C LEU A 22 -9.66 12.30 -2.10
N ASP A 23 -10.57 12.77 -1.23
CA ASP A 23 -11.47 13.89 -1.52
C ASP A 23 -10.72 15.22 -1.71
N VAL A 24 -9.70 15.47 -0.88
CA VAL A 24 -8.95 16.74 -0.86
C VAL A 24 -7.91 16.87 -1.98
N VAL A 25 -7.68 15.82 -2.77
CA VAL A 25 -6.62 15.76 -3.80
C VAL A 25 -7.13 15.64 -5.24
N GLY A 26 -8.32 16.19 -5.51
CA GLY A 26 -8.96 16.13 -6.84
C GLY A 26 -10.02 15.03 -6.97
N GLY A 27 -10.29 14.30 -5.89
CA GLY A 27 -11.52 13.56 -5.63
C GLY A 27 -12.00 12.64 -6.76
N GLN A 28 -13.30 12.73 -7.00
CA GLN A 28 -14.12 11.89 -7.89
C GLN A 28 -13.64 11.79 -9.35
N SER A 29 -12.68 12.61 -9.77
CA SER A 29 -12.12 12.57 -11.14
C SER A 29 -11.41 11.25 -11.47
N SER A 30 -11.03 10.48 -10.43
CA SER A 30 -10.48 9.13 -10.54
C SER A 30 -11.55 8.03 -10.59
N LEU A 31 -12.84 8.36 -10.57
CA LEU A 31 -13.95 7.41 -10.65
C LEU A 31 -14.76 7.59 -11.94
N SER A 32 -15.36 6.51 -12.42
CA SER A 32 -16.34 6.57 -13.51
C SER A 32 -17.57 7.39 -13.11
N PRO A 33 -18.19 8.16 -14.02
CA PRO A 33 -19.49 8.79 -13.80
C PRO A 33 -20.60 7.80 -13.42
N THR A 34 -20.46 6.53 -13.81
CA THR A 34 -21.42 5.46 -13.49
C THR A 34 -21.20 4.84 -12.11
N THR A 35 -20.17 5.28 -11.38
CA THR A 35 -19.85 4.76 -10.05
C THR A 35 -20.94 5.19 -9.07
N SER A 36 -21.49 4.21 -8.38
CA SER A 36 -22.55 4.36 -7.37
C SER A 36 -22.11 5.25 -6.21
N ASP A 37 -23.08 5.86 -5.53
CA ASP A 37 -22.82 6.71 -4.39
C ASP A 37 -22.20 5.93 -3.22
N ALA A 38 -22.64 4.69 -3.00
CA ALA A 38 -22.06 3.82 -1.96
C ALA A 38 -20.56 3.57 -2.20
N CYS A 39 -20.19 3.22 -3.43
CA CYS A 39 -18.80 3.01 -3.81
C CYS A 39 -17.97 4.30 -3.69
N ARG A 40 -18.53 5.43 -4.15
CA ARG A 40 -17.90 6.74 -4.07
C ARG A 40 -17.65 7.17 -2.63
N SER A 41 -18.62 6.98 -1.73
CA SER A 41 -18.45 7.25 -0.30
C SER A 41 -17.39 6.36 0.33
N ALA A 42 -17.32 5.08 -0.03
CA ALA A 42 -16.28 4.19 0.46
C ALA A 42 -14.88 4.59 -0.05
N TYR A 43 -14.77 5.02 -1.31
CA TYR A 43 -13.53 5.50 -1.92
C TYR A 43 -13.02 6.82 -1.31
N LEU A 44 -13.92 7.72 -0.93
CA LEU A 44 -13.56 9.01 -0.32
C LEU A 44 -13.39 8.94 1.20
N ALA A 45 -13.64 7.77 1.81
CA ALA A 45 -13.49 7.58 3.24
C ALA A 45 -12.05 7.91 3.69
N PRO A 46 -11.87 8.55 4.86
CA PRO A 46 -10.55 8.77 5.43
C PRO A 46 -9.80 7.45 5.66
N ILE A 47 -8.48 7.51 5.49
CA ILE A 47 -7.56 6.43 5.83
C ILE A 47 -6.69 6.92 6.97
N ASP A 48 -6.71 6.20 8.10
CA ASP A 48 -5.95 6.50 9.31
C ASP A 48 -4.45 6.19 9.12
N CYS A 49 -3.82 6.95 8.23
CA CYS A 49 -2.43 6.88 7.83
C CYS A 49 -1.89 8.29 7.58
N GLU A 50 -0.60 8.49 7.87
CA GLU A 50 0.10 9.74 7.54
C GLU A 50 0.02 10.09 6.05
N GLU A 51 -0.14 11.38 5.75
CA GLU A 51 -0.25 11.91 4.37
C GLU A 51 0.99 11.60 3.52
N THR A 52 2.13 11.34 4.16
CA THR A 52 3.34 10.83 3.51
C THR A 52 3.05 9.66 2.56
N LEU A 53 2.15 8.74 2.91
CA LEU A 53 1.80 7.63 2.02
C LEU A 53 1.13 8.12 0.73
N LEU A 54 0.25 9.11 0.85
CA LEU A 54 -0.37 9.76 -0.30
C LEU A 54 0.67 10.43 -1.19
N GLN A 55 1.63 11.14 -0.58
CA GLN A 55 2.71 11.81 -1.31
C GLN A 55 3.64 10.81 -2.02
N LEU A 56 3.97 9.71 -1.36
CA LEU A 56 4.75 8.60 -1.93
C LEU A 56 4.06 8.03 -3.17
N ALA A 57 2.76 7.73 -3.08
CA ALA A 57 2.02 7.17 -4.20
C ALA A 57 1.83 8.19 -5.34
N SER A 58 1.64 9.47 -5.02
CA SER A 58 1.22 10.49 -6.00
C SER A 58 2.36 11.23 -6.68
N SER A 59 3.45 11.46 -5.98
CA SER A 59 4.59 12.25 -6.46
C SER A 59 5.91 11.48 -6.44
N GLY A 60 5.98 10.42 -5.61
CA GLY A 60 7.23 9.71 -5.33
C GLY A 60 8.24 10.53 -4.50
N LEU A 61 7.87 11.74 -4.07
CA LEU A 61 8.70 12.67 -3.31
C LEU A 61 8.21 12.79 -1.87
N PHE A 62 9.14 13.04 -0.96
CA PHE A 62 8.85 13.37 0.44
C PHE A 62 8.76 14.89 0.61
N MET A 63 7.82 15.37 1.43
CA MET A 63 7.95 16.68 2.06
C MET A 63 8.92 16.62 3.25
N PHE A 64 9.62 17.73 3.50
CA PHE A 64 10.57 17.83 4.62
C PHE A 64 9.82 17.92 5.95
N SER A 65 10.16 17.04 6.90
CA SER A 65 9.67 17.08 8.29
C SER A 65 10.81 16.86 9.28
N GLU A 66 10.62 17.31 10.52
CA GLU A 66 11.61 17.15 11.61
C GLU A 66 11.85 15.68 12.00
N ARG A 67 10.80 14.85 11.88
CA ARG A 67 10.88 13.38 12.02
C ARG A 67 10.84 12.73 10.65
N ASP A 68 11.48 11.57 10.51
CA ASP A 68 11.47 10.80 9.27
C ASP A 68 10.02 10.45 8.85
N PRO A 69 9.52 10.93 7.70
CA PRO A 69 8.16 10.64 7.25
C PRO A 69 7.81 9.14 7.21
N LEU A 70 8.80 8.29 6.90
CA LEU A 70 8.61 6.84 6.85
C LEU A 70 8.42 6.23 8.24
N GLU A 71 9.08 6.75 9.28
CA GLU A 71 8.89 6.26 10.66
C GLU A 71 7.46 6.54 11.18
N LEU A 72 6.85 7.65 10.74
CA LEU A 72 5.48 7.96 11.11
C LEU A 72 4.46 7.13 10.30
N THR A 73 4.78 6.83 9.04
CA THR A 73 3.87 6.13 8.12
C THR A 73 3.89 4.63 8.36
N CYS A 74 5.08 4.03 8.52
CA CYS A 74 5.31 2.59 8.55
C CYS A 74 4.96 1.98 9.91
N THR A 75 3.69 2.04 10.26
CA THR A 75 3.11 1.53 11.50
C THR A 75 2.08 0.44 11.20
N ASP A 76 1.86 -0.46 12.16
CA ASP A 76 0.80 -1.47 12.05
C ASP A 76 -0.58 -0.84 11.96
N THR A 77 -0.82 0.27 12.68
CA THR A 77 -2.07 1.04 12.59
C THR A 77 -2.35 1.48 11.15
N CYS A 78 -1.35 2.04 10.45
CA CYS A 78 -1.55 2.47 9.07
C CYS A 78 -1.77 1.26 8.14
N LYS A 79 -1.05 0.16 8.35
CA LYS A 79 -1.27 -1.08 7.59
C LYS A 79 -2.70 -1.60 7.75
N GLU A 80 -3.19 -1.69 8.99
CA GLU A 80 -4.55 -2.14 9.30
C GLU A 80 -5.60 -1.18 8.72
N ALA A 81 -5.36 0.13 8.79
CA ALA A 81 -6.23 1.13 8.19
C ALA A 81 -6.34 0.98 6.66
N LEU A 82 -5.22 0.70 5.97
CA LEU A 82 -5.21 0.42 4.54
C LEU A 82 -5.97 -0.87 4.18
N ASP A 83 -5.75 -1.94 4.93
CA ASP A 83 -6.44 -3.21 4.71
C ASP A 83 -7.96 -3.04 4.88
N LYS A 84 -8.38 -2.33 5.94
CA LYS A 84 -9.78 -1.99 6.20
C LYS A 84 -10.37 -1.10 5.10
N TYR A 85 -9.63 -0.10 4.64
CA TYR A 85 -10.05 0.77 3.54
C TYR A 85 -10.30 -0.05 2.25
N VAL A 86 -9.35 -0.90 1.86
CA VAL A 86 -9.49 -1.74 0.65
C VAL A 86 -10.69 -2.69 0.78
N GLN A 87 -10.88 -3.32 1.94
CA GLN A 87 -12.03 -4.19 2.17
C GLN A 87 -13.36 -3.42 2.08
N ASN A 88 -13.42 -2.22 2.66
CA ASN A 88 -14.60 -1.36 2.60
C ASN A 88 -14.95 -0.97 1.15
N VAL A 89 -13.94 -0.58 0.35
CA VAL A 89 -14.13 -0.27 -1.07
C VAL A 89 -14.62 -1.49 -1.84
N LYS A 90 -13.99 -2.66 -1.67
CA LYS A 90 -14.43 -3.91 -2.31
C LYS A 90 -15.88 -4.27 -1.95
N GLY A 91 -16.27 -4.06 -0.69
CA GLY A 91 -17.63 -4.35 -0.22
C GLY A 91 -18.69 -3.37 -0.75
N ALA A 92 -18.33 -2.10 -0.94
CA ALA A 92 -19.25 -1.07 -1.41
C ALA A 92 -19.34 -0.96 -2.94
N CYS A 93 -18.28 -1.34 -3.66
CA CYS A 93 -18.13 -1.17 -5.11
C CYS A 93 -18.55 -2.40 -5.91
N THR A 94 -19.76 -2.90 -5.66
CA THR A 94 -20.27 -4.13 -6.29
C THR A 94 -21.13 -3.89 -7.53
N ALA A 95 -21.50 -2.65 -7.84
CA ALA A 95 -22.35 -2.35 -8.98
C ALA A 95 -21.59 -2.49 -10.30
N PRO A 96 -22.24 -2.90 -11.40
CA PRO A 96 -21.59 -3.04 -12.71
C PRO A 96 -20.90 -1.76 -13.21
N GLY A 97 -21.36 -0.58 -12.78
CA GLY A 97 -20.82 0.72 -13.14
C GLY A 97 -19.68 1.24 -12.25
N ASP A 98 -19.34 0.54 -11.17
CA ASP A 98 -18.31 0.97 -10.21
C ASP A 98 -16.91 0.74 -10.77
N ARG A 99 -16.26 1.78 -11.27
CA ARG A 99 -14.98 1.66 -11.97
C ARG A 99 -14.07 2.84 -11.67
N ALA A 100 -12.77 2.58 -11.58
CA ALA A 100 -11.77 3.64 -11.53
C ALA A 100 -11.43 4.13 -12.96
N MET A 101 -11.14 5.42 -13.07
CA MET A 101 -10.86 6.09 -14.34
C MET A 101 -9.35 6.09 -14.60
N LEU A 102 -8.93 5.54 -15.74
CA LEU A 102 -7.56 5.72 -16.24
C LEU A 102 -7.39 7.09 -16.88
N LYS A 103 -6.26 7.75 -16.59
CA LYS A 103 -5.81 8.99 -17.23
C LYS A 103 -5.69 8.80 -18.74
N ASP A 104 -5.04 7.70 -19.12
CA ASP A 104 -4.82 7.35 -20.52
C ASP A 104 -6.04 6.54 -20.98
N LYS A 105 -7.11 7.26 -21.36
CA LYS A 105 -8.36 6.70 -21.90
C LYS A 105 -8.15 6.10 -23.29
N ALA A 106 -7.23 5.15 -23.42
CA ALA A 106 -7.09 4.39 -24.65
C ALA A 106 -8.40 3.64 -24.90
N VAL A 107 -9.01 3.90 -26.06
CA VAL A 107 -10.27 3.28 -26.48
C VAL A 107 -10.11 1.75 -26.41
N GLY A 108 -11.03 1.08 -25.74
CA GLY A 108 -11.02 -0.39 -25.61
C GLY A 108 -10.22 -0.95 -24.44
N VAL A 109 -9.54 -0.11 -23.62
CA VAL A 109 -8.94 -0.57 -22.36
C VAL A 109 -10.03 -0.67 -21.29
N PRO A 110 -10.27 -1.86 -20.70
CA PRO A 110 -11.21 -2.00 -19.60
C PRO A 110 -10.80 -1.12 -18.41
N GLN A 111 -11.75 -0.38 -17.87
CA GLN A 111 -11.51 0.36 -16.63
C GLN A 111 -11.32 -0.62 -15.48
N PRO A 112 -10.32 -0.40 -14.61
CA PRO A 112 -10.10 -1.27 -13.47
C PRO A 112 -11.22 -1.11 -12.41
N PRO A 113 -11.37 -2.11 -11.52
CA PRO A 113 -12.15 -1.96 -10.30
C PRO A 113 -11.67 -0.79 -9.43
N VAL A 114 -12.55 -0.24 -8.59
CA VAL A 114 -12.26 0.97 -7.79
C VAL A 114 -11.21 0.72 -6.72
N GLU A 115 -11.20 -0.49 -6.15
CA GLU A 115 -10.26 -0.92 -5.11
C GLU A 115 -8.80 -0.88 -5.55
N VAL A 116 -8.51 -0.85 -6.86
CA VAL A 116 -7.13 -0.78 -7.38
C VAL A 116 -6.37 0.39 -6.80
N VAL A 117 -7.02 1.54 -6.58
CA VAL A 117 -6.37 2.70 -5.95
C VAL A 117 -5.90 2.39 -4.53
N GLY A 118 -6.72 1.67 -3.76
CA GLY A 118 -6.33 1.18 -2.43
C GLY A 118 -5.20 0.14 -2.48
N GLU A 119 -5.23 -0.76 -3.46
CA GLU A 119 -4.15 -1.75 -3.65
C GLU A 119 -2.82 -1.09 -4.03
N ILE A 120 -2.83 0.05 -4.76
CA ILE A 120 -1.63 0.85 -4.99
C ILE A 120 -1.06 1.35 -3.66
N PHE A 121 -1.89 1.85 -2.75
CA PHE A 121 -1.41 2.29 -1.44
C PHE A 121 -0.81 1.14 -0.63
N ARG A 122 -1.39 -0.06 -0.69
CA ARG A 122 -0.83 -1.26 -0.04
C ARG A 122 0.53 -1.65 -0.63
N TYR A 123 0.66 -1.61 -1.95
CA TYR A 123 1.94 -1.81 -2.64
C TYR A 123 2.99 -0.77 -2.23
N ILE A 124 2.63 0.53 -2.26
CA ILE A 124 3.53 1.63 -1.91
C ILE A 124 3.92 1.58 -0.44
N PHE A 125 3.00 1.17 0.45
CA PHE A 125 3.31 0.94 1.85
C PHE A 125 4.32 -0.20 2.01
N ALA A 126 4.06 -1.37 1.40
CA ALA A 126 4.95 -2.52 1.50
C ALA A 126 6.36 -2.21 0.97
N TRP A 127 6.46 -1.52 -0.16
CA TRP A 127 7.74 -1.10 -0.73
C TRP A 127 8.40 0.04 0.06
N GLY A 128 7.64 1.07 0.40
CA GLY A 128 8.10 2.25 1.13
C GLY A 128 8.66 1.90 2.51
N CYS A 129 8.04 0.92 3.17
CA CYS A 129 8.38 0.46 4.52
C CYS A 129 9.38 -0.70 4.54
N ALA A 130 9.92 -1.13 3.41
CA ALA A 130 10.98 -2.12 3.39
C ALA A 130 12.27 -1.53 3.99
N LYS A 131 12.94 -2.30 4.85
CA LYS A 131 14.26 -1.97 5.42
C LYS A 131 15.35 -2.98 5.06
N ASP A 132 16.58 -2.48 5.00
CA ASP A 132 17.84 -3.24 5.04
C ASP A 132 18.61 -2.81 6.30
N GLY A 133 18.61 -3.66 7.32
CA GLY A 133 18.93 -3.27 8.69
C GLY A 133 17.99 -2.17 9.20
N GLU A 134 18.54 -1.07 9.69
CA GLU A 134 17.75 0.09 10.17
C GLU A 134 17.37 1.07 9.05
N LYS A 135 17.90 0.89 7.83
CA LYS A 135 17.76 1.86 6.74
C LYS A 135 16.58 1.53 5.85
N TRP A 136 15.76 2.54 5.56
CA TRP A 136 14.68 2.46 4.58
C TRP A 136 15.20 2.24 3.16
N CYS A 137 14.74 1.17 2.51
CA CYS A 137 15.07 0.84 1.13
C CYS A 137 14.64 1.94 0.16
N TYR A 138 13.45 2.51 0.38
CA TYR A 138 12.90 3.55 -0.48
C TYR A 138 13.77 4.82 -0.52
N LYS A 139 14.48 5.17 0.56
CA LYS A 139 15.38 6.35 0.56
C LYS A 139 16.58 6.21 -0.36
N ARG A 140 16.96 4.98 -0.68
CA ARG A 140 18.13 4.68 -1.52
C ARG A 140 17.75 4.25 -2.94
N TYR A 141 16.59 3.62 -3.09
CA TYR A 141 16.15 2.98 -4.33
C TYR A 141 14.74 3.42 -4.79
N GLY A 142 14.14 4.41 -4.13
CA GLY A 142 12.82 4.94 -4.47
C GLY A 142 12.78 5.76 -5.75
N TYR A 143 11.61 6.33 -6.02
CA TYR A 143 11.34 7.09 -7.24
C TYR A 143 12.34 8.26 -7.42
N GLY A 144 12.96 8.36 -8.60
CA GLY A 144 13.94 9.42 -8.91
C GLY A 144 15.42 8.98 -8.82
N HIS A 145 15.71 7.76 -8.36
CA HIS A 145 17.06 7.20 -8.43
C HIS A 145 17.23 6.27 -9.63
N PRO A 146 18.37 6.33 -10.36
CA PRO A 146 18.63 5.50 -11.56
C PRO A 146 18.77 4.00 -11.28
N TYR A 147 18.62 3.58 -10.03
CA TYR A 147 18.67 2.18 -9.57
C TYR A 147 17.33 1.66 -9.07
N TYR A 148 16.22 2.37 -9.28
CA TYR A 148 14.91 1.78 -8.99
C TYR A 148 14.74 0.58 -9.93
N ALA A 149 14.90 -0.61 -9.33
CA ALA A 149 14.80 -1.91 -9.95
C ALA A 149 15.74 -2.15 -11.16
N LYS A 150 16.85 -2.87 -10.93
CA LYS A 150 17.38 -3.79 -11.94
C LYS A 150 16.65 -5.12 -11.77
N SER A 151 16.53 -5.91 -12.84
CA SER A 151 16.02 -7.29 -12.72
C SER A 151 17.13 -8.27 -12.33
N ASP A 152 18.39 -7.95 -12.60
CA ASP A 152 19.58 -8.80 -12.40
C ASP A 152 20.39 -8.42 -11.14
N PHE A 153 19.73 -8.30 -9.99
CA PHE A 153 20.41 -7.99 -8.73
C PHE A 153 21.06 -9.23 -8.09
N PRO A 154 22.18 -9.06 -7.36
CA PRO A 154 22.71 -10.15 -6.54
C PRO A 154 21.76 -10.42 -5.37
N CYS A 155 21.72 -11.66 -4.88
CA CYS A 155 20.85 -12.07 -3.78
C CYS A 155 21.13 -11.37 -2.45
N THR A 156 22.34 -10.82 -2.30
CA THR A 156 22.73 -9.99 -1.16
C THR A 156 22.16 -8.58 -1.20
N ALA A 157 21.53 -8.17 -2.31
CA ALA A 157 20.87 -6.88 -2.43
C ALA A 157 19.45 -6.97 -1.85
N VAL A 158 19.36 -6.82 -0.53
CA VAL A 158 18.11 -6.92 0.25
C VAL A 158 17.00 -6.02 -0.29
N CYS A 159 17.31 -4.75 -0.58
CA CYS A 159 16.29 -3.81 -1.04
C CYS A 159 15.68 -4.13 -2.42
N PRO A 160 16.47 -4.45 -3.47
CA PRO A 160 15.91 -4.97 -4.71
C PRO A 160 15.06 -6.23 -4.55
N VAL A 161 15.47 -7.18 -3.70
CA VAL A 161 14.67 -8.39 -3.41
C VAL A 161 13.31 -7.99 -2.84
N LYS A 162 13.28 -7.17 -1.77
CA LYS A 162 12.04 -6.71 -1.14
C LYS A 162 11.15 -5.89 -2.08
N ALA A 163 11.74 -5.10 -2.98
CA ALA A 163 10.99 -4.35 -4.00
C ALA A 163 10.22 -5.29 -4.94
N MET A 164 10.90 -6.34 -5.43
CA MET A 164 10.30 -7.31 -6.34
C MET A 164 9.28 -8.21 -5.64
N GLU A 165 9.53 -8.57 -4.38
CA GLU A 165 8.55 -9.28 -3.55
C GLU A 165 7.28 -8.44 -3.35
N ALA A 166 7.41 -7.17 -2.96
CA ALA A 166 6.26 -6.28 -2.81
C ALA A 166 5.52 -6.07 -4.14
N ALA A 167 6.24 -5.92 -5.25
CA ALA A 167 5.60 -5.81 -6.56
C ALA A 167 4.86 -7.10 -6.96
N HIS A 168 5.32 -8.27 -6.50
CA HIS A 168 4.67 -9.56 -6.77
C HIS A 168 3.45 -9.82 -5.89
N GLU A 169 3.56 -9.51 -4.61
CA GLU A 169 2.52 -9.81 -3.63
C GLU A 169 1.32 -8.86 -3.73
N TYR A 170 1.54 -7.63 -4.21
CA TYR A 170 0.51 -6.60 -4.23
C TYR A 170 0.08 -6.26 -5.66
N PRO A 171 -1.18 -6.55 -6.06
CA PRO A 171 -1.67 -6.31 -7.41
C PRO A 171 -1.74 -4.83 -7.81
N GLY A 172 -1.68 -3.92 -6.84
CA GLY A 172 -1.54 -2.49 -7.10
C GLY A 172 -0.26 -2.11 -7.85
N SER A 173 0.75 -2.99 -7.87
CA SER A 173 2.03 -2.74 -8.56
C SER A 173 1.89 -2.59 -10.08
N ASP A 174 0.80 -3.06 -10.69
CA ASP A 174 0.46 -2.93 -12.11
C ASP A 174 -0.01 -1.52 -12.50
N PHE A 175 -0.23 -0.65 -11.52
CA PHE A 175 -0.79 0.67 -11.70
C PHE A 175 0.10 1.75 -11.10
N LEU A 176 -0.11 2.98 -11.55
CA LEU A 176 0.48 4.20 -11.02
C LEU A 176 -0.64 5.14 -10.60
N PHE A 177 -0.44 5.86 -9.50
CA PHE A 177 -1.38 6.88 -9.04
C PHE A 177 -0.74 8.27 -9.06
N LYS A 178 -0.15 8.67 -10.19
CA LYS A 178 0.61 9.92 -10.27
C LYS A 178 -0.27 11.15 -10.38
N THR A 179 0.09 12.20 -9.65
CA THR A 179 -0.66 13.46 -9.60
C THR A 179 -2.16 13.25 -9.38
N HIS A 180 -2.49 12.26 -8.54
CA HIS A 180 -3.85 11.84 -8.19
C HIS A 180 -4.66 11.32 -9.38
N LYS A 181 -3.97 10.74 -10.37
CA LYS A 181 -4.58 10.12 -11.54
C LYS A 181 -4.06 8.71 -11.68
N LEU A 182 -5.00 7.78 -11.87
CA LEU A 182 -4.69 6.38 -12.12
C LEU A 182 -4.20 6.20 -13.55
N SER A 183 -3.11 5.46 -13.75
CA SER A 183 -2.66 5.00 -15.06
C SER A 183 -2.12 3.58 -14.94
N MET A 184 -2.08 2.86 -16.05
CA MET A 184 -1.36 1.58 -16.08
C MET A 184 0.15 1.83 -16.00
N GLN A 185 0.88 0.86 -15.48
CA GLN A 185 2.32 0.82 -15.62
C GLN A 185 2.77 0.62 -17.07
N SER A 186 4.00 1.05 -17.34
CA SER A 186 4.58 0.90 -18.67
C SER A 186 4.90 -0.57 -18.99
N PRO A 187 4.98 -0.96 -20.28
CA PRO A 187 5.50 -2.28 -20.66
C PRO A 187 6.89 -2.57 -20.12
N TRP A 188 7.75 -1.55 -20.05
CA TRP A 188 9.08 -1.68 -19.44
C TRP A 188 9.01 -2.11 -17.97
N TRP A 189 8.11 -1.50 -17.18
CA TRP A 189 7.92 -1.88 -15.78
C TRP A 189 7.45 -3.33 -15.64
N ARG A 190 6.48 -3.75 -16.45
CA ARG A 190 5.97 -5.14 -16.41
C ARG A 190 7.06 -6.16 -16.70
N ASN A 191 7.92 -5.90 -17.69
CA ASN A 191 9.05 -6.79 -18.01
C ASN A 191 10.08 -6.80 -16.87
N LEU A 192 10.45 -5.63 -16.37
CA LEU A 192 11.42 -5.48 -15.29
C LEU A 192 11.01 -6.26 -14.04
N TYR A 193 9.75 -6.13 -13.66
CA TYR A 193 9.20 -6.84 -12.51
C TYR A 193 9.12 -8.36 -12.76
N ALA A 194 8.68 -8.80 -13.94
CA ALA A 194 8.64 -10.23 -14.28
C ALA A 194 10.04 -10.86 -14.22
N ASP A 195 11.04 -10.20 -14.79
CA ASP A 195 12.45 -10.65 -14.76
C ASP A 195 13.01 -10.59 -13.33
N GLY A 196 12.73 -9.50 -12.59
CA GLY A 196 13.15 -9.33 -11.21
C GLY A 196 12.58 -10.42 -10.29
N TRP A 197 11.33 -10.83 -10.52
CA TRP A 197 10.72 -11.93 -9.78
C TRP A 197 11.43 -13.28 -10.04
N GLN A 198 11.86 -13.54 -11.28
CA GLN A 198 12.68 -14.73 -11.56
C GLN A 198 14.01 -14.71 -10.78
N THR A 199 14.62 -13.54 -10.63
CA THR A 199 15.82 -13.39 -9.80
C THR A 199 15.53 -13.65 -8.32
N VAL A 200 14.40 -13.16 -7.78
CA VAL A 200 13.99 -13.51 -6.40
C VAL A 200 13.83 -15.02 -6.23
N LEU A 201 13.14 -15.69 -7.16
CA LEU A 201 12.96 -17.14 -7.12
C LEU A 201 14.30 -17.89 -7.12
N LYS A 202 15.26 -17.44 -7.94
CA LYS A 202 16.62 -17.99 -7.93
C LYS A 202 17.31 -17.79 -6.58
N CYS A 203 17.25 -16.60 -6.01
CA CYS A 203 17.85 -16.30 -4.72
C CYS A 203 17.29 -17.13 -3.56
N ARG A 204 15.99 -17.45 -3.61
CA ARG A 204 15.33 -18.37 -2.67
C ARG A 204 15.80 -19.81 -2.88
N GLY A 205 15.91 -20.26 -4.14
CA GLY A 205 16.42 -21.59 -4.49
C GLY A 205 17.87 -21.83 -4.05
N ASP A 206 18.70 -20.78 -4.09
CA ASP A 206 20.10 -20.84 -3.68
C ASP A 206 20.30 -20.79 -2.14
N GLY A 207 19.22 -20.68 -1.36
CA GLY A 207 19.29 -20.61 0.11
C GLY A 207 19.89 -19.31 0.67
N LEU A 208 20.01 -18.27 -0.18
CA LEU A 208 20.66 -16.99 0.15
C LEU A 208 19.67 -15.87 0.50
N SER A 209 18.37 -16.13 0.35
CA SER A 209 17.30 -15.27 0.87
C SER A 209 16.91 -15.78 2.26
N SER A 210 17.63 -15.33 3.29
CA SER A 210 17.16 -15.47 4.67
C SER A 210 15.92 -14.60 4.82
N THR A 211 14.76 -15.25 4.77
CA THR A 211 13.50 -14.69 5.24
C THR A 211 13.53 -14.68 6.77
N ASP A 212 14.36 -13.82 7.35
CA ASP A 212 14.20 -13.43 8.74
C ASP A 212 13.69 -11.98 8.80
N ASP A 213 12.55 -11.88 9.49
CA ASP A 213 11.75 -10.74 9.89
C ASP A 213 10.79 -10.06 8.87
N SER A 214 9.57 -10.62 8.88
CA SER A 214 8.32 -9.89 9.16
C SER A 214 7.63 -9.07 8.06
N ALA A 215 7.39 -9.67 6.89
CA ALA A 215 6.30 -9.22 6.00
C ALA A 215 5.30 -10.34 5.64
N ALA A 216 5.79 -11.56 5.40
CA ALA A 216 4.96 -12.68 4.95
C ALA A 216 4.06 -13.29 6.05
N GLN A 217 4.45 -13.21 7.33
CA GLN A 217 3.64 -13.78 8.43
C GLN A 217 2.43 -12.93 8.82
N ILE A 218 2.41 -11.65 8.46
CA ILE A 218 1.29 -10.75 8.79
C ILE A 218 0.14 -10.91 7.77
N ALA A 219 0.39 -11.55 6.61
CA ALA A 219 -0.63 -11.79 5.58
C ALA A 219 -1.55 -12.99 5.88
N MET A 220 -1.27 -13.79 6.91
CA MET A 220 -2.10 -14.94 7.29
C MET A 220 -2.42 -14.89 8.79
N GLY A 221 -3.54 -14.26 9.12
CA GLY A 221 -4.12 -14.32 10.46
C GLY A 221 -4.52 -15.75 10.86
N SER A 222 -3.78 -16.28 11.84
CA SER A 222 -4.12 -17.29 12.85
C SER A 222 -5.01 -18.50 12.49
N SER A 223 -4.46 -19.69 12.72
CA SER A 223 -5.13 -20.70 13.55
C SER A 223 -4.12 -21.48 14.38
N SER A 224 -4.17 -21.24 15.69
CA SER A 224 -3.51 -22.08 16.69
C SER A 224 -4.19 -23.45 16.71
N VAL A 225 -3.42 -24.53 16.60
CA VAL A 225 -3.81 -25.82 17.18
C VAL A 225 -2.69 -26.28 18.09
N HIS A 226 -2.94 -26.04 19.38
CA HIS A 226 -2.37 -26.81 20.48
C HIS A 226 -2.42 -28.31 20.15
N THR A 227 -1.29 -29.01 20.24
CA THR A 227 -1.32 -30.40 20.67
C THR A 227 -0.24 -30.61 21.72
N ARG A 228 -0.68 -30.70 22.97
CA ARG A 228 0.08 -31.26 24.09
C ARG A 228 0.07 -32.77 23.99
N ARG A 229 1.26 -33.35 24.22
CA ARG A 229 1.57 -34.66 24.83
C ARG A 229 1.03 -35.94 24.18
N SER A 230 1.95 -36.88 23.93
CA SER A 230 2.16 -38.05 24.81
C SER A 230 3.62 -38.48 24.72
#